data_AF-A0A0C9QKS9-F1
#
_entry.id   AF-A0A0C9QKS9-F1
#
_cell.length_a   1.000
_cell.length_b   1.000
_cell.length_c   1.000
_cell.angle_alpha   90.00
_cell.angle_beta   90.00
_cell.angle_gamma   90.00
#
_symmetry.space_group_name_H-M   'P 1'
#
loop_
_entity.id
_entity.type
_entity.pdbx_description
1 polymer ?
#
loop_
_entity_poly.entity_id
_entity_poly.type
_entity_poly.pdbx_seq_one_letter_code
_entity_poly.pdbx_strand_id
1 'polypeptide(L)'
;LLKYVSCYFNVLEALEMLQAFIIYLSSINCCNHSAFQEHFAAHFIRHANEVNEKQCNLFQTASWNYDTDITILNKNKMIQQQMIASNVSKKIWGVLTKFPWKKFSDPQLRRQFYQLSFLGDSALSDDKLRKKSSLEADMTKIYSTTTICDFTNKNKCNLSLDPDLSNILANSNNYYELLYVWKEWRNKVGRKIKPLYWEFVHLKNEAARLNGFKNAGEFQREKYESPTLIQDLEDLWQQIRPLYQQLHAYVRRRLIEKYGNDKISAHGPIPAHLLGNMWSQEWQNIINITIPYRNKPSLDVTPQMKAKGMKPVQIAKLAEQFFVSLGLKPMTKEFWSNSLLEKPKDRKVVCHASAWDLCNKRDFRIKMCMETTMDFLITTHHEMGHVQYYMQYADQPHVFRKGANPGKF
;
A
#
# COMPACT_ATOMS: atom_id res chain seq x y z
N LEU A 1 -5.28 -20.91 25.36
CA LEU A 1 -6.13 -19.73 25.65
C LEU A 1 -5.98 -19.22 27.08
N LEU A 2 -6.07 -20.06 28.12
CA LEU A 2 -5.96 -19.64 29.53
C LEU A 2 -4.61 -18.97 29.91
N LYS A 3 -3.48 -19.40 29.35
CA LYS A 3 -2.16 -18.74 29.55
C LYS A 3 -2.05 -17.35 28.88
N TYR A 4 -2.86 -17.07 27.85
CA TYR A 4 -2.87 -15.77 27.17
C TYR A 4 -3.76 -14.75 27.90
N VAL A 5 -4.81 -15.21 28.59
CA VAL A 5 -5.70 -14.37 29.40
C VAL A 5 -5.00 -13.90 30.68
N SER A 6 -4.19 -14.76 31.32
CA SER A 6 -3.43 -14.42 32.54
C SER A 6 -2.36 -13.34 32.32
N CYS A 7 -1.67 -13.35 31.17
CA CYS A 7 -0.70 -12.30 30.84
C CYS A 7 -1.38 -10.97 30.46
N TYR A 8 -2.60 -11.02 29.91
CA TYR A 8 -3.42 -9.84 29.57
C TYR A 8 -4.00 -9.14 30.80
N PHE A 9 -4.36 -9.91 31.84
CA PHE A 9 -4.88 -9.38 33.11
C PHE A 9 -3.82 -8.60 33.88
N ASN A 10 -2.59 -9.13 33.98
CA ASN A 10 -1.48 -8.43 34.65
C ASN A 10 -1.10 -7.08 34.00
N VAL A 11 -1.31 -6.92 32.69
CA VAL A 11 -1.00 -5.66 31.98
C VAL A 11 -2.06 -4.59 32.22
N LEU A 12 -3.34 -4.98 32.32
CA LEU A 12 -4.43 -4.07 32.67
C LEU A 12 -4.31 -3.59 34.12
N GLU A 13 -4.00 -4.49 35.06
CA GLU A 13 -3.76 -4.12 36.45
C GLU A 13 -2.53 -3.20 36.60
N ALA A 14 -1.45 -3.46 35.84
CA ALA A 14 -0.29 -2.57 35.83
C ALA A 14 -0.60 -1.17 35.26
N LEU A 15 -1.46 -1.08 34.24
CA LEU A 15 -1.93 0.19 33.66
C LEU A 15 -2.88 0.95 34.59
N GLU A 16 -3.71 0.24 35.36
CA GLU A 16 -4.58 0.84 36.38
C GLU A 16 -3.78 1.31 37.60
N MET A 17 -2.74 0.58 38.01
CA MET A 17 -1.81 1.02 39.06
C MET A 17 -0.97 2.22 38.61
N LEU A 18 -0.47 2.23 37.36
CA LEU A 18 0.13 3.42 36.73
C LEU A 18 -0.83 4.63 36.82
N GLN A 19 -2.11 4.43 36.52
CA GLN A 19 -3.13 5.47 36.53
C GLN A 19 -3.39 6.02 37.93
N ALA A 20 -3.52 5.15 38.94
CA ALA A 20 -3.67 5.57 40.33
C ALA A 20 -2.44 6.37 40.82
N PHE A 21 -1.25 5.97 40.38
CA PHE A 21 0.00 6.64 40.71
C PHE A 21 0.13 8.03 40.05
N ILE A 22 -0.26 8.17 38.77
CA ILE A 22 -0.28 9.47 38.08
C ILE A 22 -1.25 10.46 38.77
N ILE A 23 -2.44 9.99 39.15
CA ILE A 23 -3.44 10.81 39.85
C ILE A 23 -2.90 11.23 41.22
N TYR A 24 -2.27 10.30 41.96
CA TYR A 24 -1.64 10.61 43.25
C TYR A 24 -0.47 11.58 43.16
N LEU A 25 0.33 11.53 42.08
CA LEU A 25 1.42 12.48 41.89
C LEU A 25 0.94 13.86 41.44
N SER A 26 -0.21 13.94 40.76
CA SER A 26 -0.83 15.20 40.36
C SER A 26 -1.32 16.06 41.54
N SER A 27 -1.41 15.49 42.74
CA SER A 27 -1.72 16.21 43.98
C SER A 27 -0.48 16.64 44.78
N ILE A 28 0.73 16.28 44.37
CA ILE A 28 1.98 16.61 45.08
C ILE A 28 2.67 17.79 44.38
N ASN A 29 2.55 18.97 45.00
CA ASN A 29 3.02 20.25 44.48
C ASN A 29 4.55 20.39 44.67
N CYS A 30 5.35 19.79 43.77
CA CYS A 30 6.81 19.89 43.81
C CYS A 30 7.40 20.31 42.45
N CYS A 31 8.46 21.13 42.48
CA CYS A 31 9.08 21.82 41.32
C CYS A 31 9.69 20.93 40.22
N ASN A 32 9.46 19.61 40.23
CA ASN A 32 9.90 18.64 39.21
C ASN A 32 8.74 17.87 38.54
N HIS A 33 7.51 18.33 38.71
CA HIS A 33 6.31 17.65 38.22
C HIS A 33 6.32 17.38 36.71
N SER A 34 6.85 18.31 35.89
CA SER A 34 6.94 18.13 34.44
C SER A 34 7.97 17.07 34.03
N ALA A 35 9.17 17.10 34.62
CA ALA A 35 10.23 16.14 34.34
C ALA A 35 9.86 14.71 34.78
N PHE A 36 9.17 14.58 35.92
CA PHE A 36 8.69 13.29 36.41
C PHE A 36 7.60 12.69 35.49
N GLN A 37 6.63 13.52 35.07
CA GLN A 37 5.60 13.09 34.13
C GLN A 37 6.18 12.66 32.78
N GLU A 38 7.19 13.38 32.29
CA GLU A 38 7.87 13.08 31.03
C GLU A 38 8.65 11.76 31.10
N HIS A 39 9.33 11.48 32.21
CA HIS A 39 10.00 10.19 32.43
C HIS A 39 9.02 9.00 32.35
N PHE A 40 7.88 9.13 33.03
CA PHE A 40 6.84 8.10 33.01
C PHE A 40 6.21 7.95 31.62
N ALA A 41 5.97 9.07 30.94
CA ALA A 41 5.47 9.08 29.57
C ALA A 41 6.43 8.36 28.60
N ALA A 42 7.76 8.51 28.78
CA ALA A 42 8.76 7.79 28.01
C ALA A 42 8.69 6.27 28.23
N HIS A 43 8.52 5.83 29.48
CA HIS A 43 8.33 4.40 29.79
C HIS A 43 7.03 3.85 29.16
N PHE A 44 5.93 4.59 29.29
CA PHE A 44 4.65 4.24 28.68
C PHE A 44 4.77 4.09 27.16
N ILE A 45 5.40 5.05 26.47
CA ILE A 45 5.55 5.01 25.01
C ILE A 45 6.44 3.85 24.56
N ARG A 46 7.49 3.51 25.29
CA ARG A 46 8.31 2.33 25.00
C ARG A 46 7.46 1.06 25.01
N HIS A 47 6.66 0.87 26.05
CA HIS A 47 5.77 -0.26 26.16
C HIS A 47 4.66 -0.24 25.09
N ALA A 48 4.08 0.93 24.79
CA ALA A 48 3.09 1.08 23.73
C ALA A 48 3.65 0.68 22.36
N ASN A 49 4.92 1.02 22.07
CA ASN A 49 5.59 0.58 20.84
C ASN A 49 5.76 -0.95 20.79
N GLU A 50 6.20 -1.59 21.88
CA GLU A 50 6.34 -3.06 21.94
C GLU A 50 5.00 -3.78 21.72
N VAL A 51 3.95 -3.28 22.36
CA VAL A 51 2.59 -3.82 22.22
C VAL A 51 2.09 -3.64 20.79
N ASN A 52 2.22 -2.43 20.23
CA ASN A 52 1.80 -2.15 18.85
C ASN A 52 2.62 -2.93 17.82
N GLU A 53 3.91 -3.12 18.04
CA GLU A 53 4.78 -3.97 17.21
C GLU A 53 4.23 -5.40 17.14
N LYS A 54 3.89 -5.98 18.29
CA LYS A 54 3.28 -7.31 18.38
C LYS A 54 1.91 -7.39 17.69
N GLN A 55 1.03 -6.41 17.91
CA GLN A 55 -0.28 -6.39 17.26
C GLN A 55 -0.15 -6.20 15.74
N CYS A 56 0.77 -5.34 15.29
CA CYS A 56 1.07 -5.17 13.88
C CYS A 56 1.53 -6.50 13.26
N ASN A 57 2.46 -7.23 13.90
CA ASN A 57 2.93 -8.51 13.38
C ASN A 57 1.79 -9.53 13.22
N LEU A 58 0.92 -9.66 14.22
CA LEU A 58 -0.24 -10.57 14.16
C LEU A 58 -1.21 -10.19 13.03
N PHE A 59 -1.49 -8.89 12.89
CA PHE A 59 -2.36 -8.39 11.84
C PHE A 59 -1.75 -8.56 10.44
N GLN A 60 -0.50 -8.12 10.24
CA GLN A 60 0.22 -8.23 8.96
C GLN A 60 0.36 -9.69 8.53
N THR A 61 0.59 -10.62 9.47
CA THR A 61 0.60 -12.06 9.19
C THR A 61 -0.76 -12.55 8.70
N ALA A 62 -1.86 -12.14 9.36
CA ALA A 62 -3.20 -12.53 8.95
C ALA A 62 -3.61 -11.91 7.60
N SER A 63 -3.20 -10.67 7.34
CA SER A 63 -3.41 -9.98 6.06
C SER A 63 -2.62 -10.62 4.93
N TRP A 64 -1.33 -10.93 5.14
CA TRP A 64 -0.52 -11.71 4.20
C TRP A 64 -1.18 -13.04 3.82
N ASN A 65 -1.71 -13.76 4.80
CA ASN A 65 -2.39 -15.03 4.55
C ASN A 65 -3.66 -14.87 3.71
N TYR A 66 -4.40 -13.76 3.86
CA TYR A 66 -5.55 -13.47 3.01
C TYR A 66 -5.13 -13.08 1.59
N ASP A 67 -4.14 -12.20 1.45
CA ASP A 67 -3.67 -11.70 0.16
C ASP A 67 -2.99 -12.77 -0.68
N THR A 68 -2.37 -13.76 -0.02
CA THR A 68 -1.77 -14.92 -0.70
C THR A 68 -2.71 -16.13 -0.76
N ASP A 69 -3.83 -16.15 -0.05
CA ASP A 69 -4.83 -17.21 -0.13
C ASP A 69 -6.24 -16.67 0.17
N ILE A 70 -6.92 -16.21 -0.88
CA ILE A 70 -8.21 -15.51 -0.78
C ILE A 70 -9.33 -16.51 -0.46
N THR A 71 -9.55 -16.73 0.83
CA THR A 71 -10.64 -17.56 1.38
C THR A 71 -11.49 -16.80 2.39
N ILE A 72 -12.72 -17.28 2.62
CA ILE A 72 -13.61 -16.73 3.68
C ILE A 72 -12.95 -16.89 5.05
N LEU A 73 -12.28 -18.02 5.28
CA LEU A 73 -11.57 -18.30 6.53
C LEU A 73 -10.46 -17.27 6.79
N ASN A 74 -9.57 -17.04 5.80
CA ASN A 74 -8.48 -16.08 5.96
C ASN A 74 -9.00 -14.64 6.07
N LYS A 75 -10.05 -14.28 5.32
CA LYS A 75 -10.76 -13.00 5.47
C LYS A 75 -11.22 -12.79 6.92
N ASN A 76 -11.90 -13.78 7.49
CA ASN A 76 -12.44 -13.68 8.85
C ASN A 76 -11.33 -13.59 9.90
N LYS A 77 -10.24 -14.36 9.75
CA LYS A 77 -9.06 -14.27 10.63
C LYS A 77 -8.41 -12.89 10.56
N MET A 78 -8.23 -12.34 9.36
CA MET A 78 -7.67 -11.00 9.15
C MET A 78 -8.54 -9.92 9.84
N ILE A 79 -9.85 -9.94 9.60
CA ILE A 79 -10.78 -8.99 10.24
C ILE A 79 -10.77 -9.16 11.76
N GLN A 80 -10.71 -10.38 12.28
CA GLN A 80 -10.61 -10.64 13.71
C GLN A 80 -9.34 -10.02 14.32
N GLN A 81 -8.18 -10.21 13.68
CA GLN A 81 -6.93 -9.61 14.16
C GLN A 81 -6.96 -8.08 14.08
N GLN A 82 -7.59 -7.49 13.05
CA GLN A 82 -7.80 -6.04 12.97
C GLN A 82 -8.63 -5.51 14.14
N MET A 83 -9.67 -6.23 14.56
CA MET A 83 -10.50 -5.83 15.71
C MET A 83 -9.72 -5.90 17.02
N ILE A 84 -8.90 -6.95 17.21
CA ILE A 84 -8.04 -7.08 18.39
C ILE A 84 -7.04 -5.92 18.45
N ALA A 85 -6.34 -5.66 17.35
CA ALA A 85 -5.38 -4.56 17.25
C ALA A 85 -6.05 -3.19 17.51
N SER A 86 -7.24 -2.96 16.94
CA SER A 86 -8.02 -1.73 17.19
C SER A 86 -8.35 -1.54 18.67
N ASN A 87 -8.80 -2.60 19.35
CA ASN A 87 -9.14 -2.53 20.77
C ASN A 87 -7.91 -2.25 21.65
N VAL A 88 -6.75 -2.78 21.28
CA VAL A 88 -5.48 -2.45 21.94
C VAL A 88 -5.11 -0.98 21.69
N SER A 89 -5.19 -0.50 20.45
CA SER A 89 -4.93 0.91 20.11
C SER A 89 -5.85 1.87 20.88
N LYS A 90 -7.14 1.56 21.01
CA LYS A 90 -8.11 2.33 21.82
C LYS A 90 -7.68 2.43 23.29
N LYS A 91 -7.23 1.32 23.88
CA LYS A 91 -6.75 1.30 25.27
C LYS A 91 -5.48 2.13 25.46
N ILE A 92 -4.50 1.96 24.57
CA ILE A 92 -3.27 2.76 24.57
C ILE A 92 -3.62 4.24 24.44
N TRP A 93 -4.48 4.58 23.48
CA TRP A 93 -4.92 5.95 23.24
C TRP A 93 -5.62 6.57 24.46
N GLY A 94 -6.49 5.82 25.15
CA GLY A 94 -7.17 6.31 26.35
C GLY A 94 -6.24 6.64 27.53
N VAL A 95 -5.06 6.03 27.60
CA VAL A 95 -4.01 6.41 28.55
C VAL A 95 -3.16 7.55 27.99
N LEU A 96 -2.83 7.49 26.70
CA LEU A 96 -2.00 8.47 26.00
C LEU A 96 -2.58 9.90 26.09
N THR A 97 -3.89 10.05 25.94
CA THR A 97 -4.56 11.36 25.97
C THR A 97 -4.55 12.05 27.33
N LYS A 98 -4.23 11.33 28.41
CA LYS A 98 -4.12 11.88 29.77
C LYS A 98 -2.80 12.62 29.99
N PHE A 99 -1.79 12.39 29.16
CA PHE A 99 -0.50 13.05 29.29
C PHE A 99 -0.52 14.46 28.68
N PRO A 100 0.09 15.47 29.33
CA PRO A 100 0.24 16.82 28.78
C PRO A 100 1.39 16.89 27.76
N TRP A 101 1.43 15.95 26.81
CA TRP A 101 2.60 15.66 25.98
C TRP A 101 3.05 16.81 25.09
N LYS A 102 2.17 17.77 24.77
CA LYS A 102 2.54 18.99 24.03
C LYS A 102 3.58 19.83 24.76
N LYS A 103 3.70 19.69 26.09
CA LYS A 103 4.64 20.43 26.94
C LYS A 103 5.94 19.66 27.26
N PHE A 104 6.06 18.41 26.84
CA PHE A 104 7.30 17.63 27.07
C PHE A 104 8.48 18.32 26.41
N SER A 105 9.67 18.19 26.98
CA SER A 105 10.90 18.81 26.49
C SER A 105 11.55 17.99 25.37
N ASP A 106 11.45 16.66 25.41
CA ASP A 106 11.98 15.73 24.41
C ASP A 106 11.15 15.79 23.11
N PRO A 107 11.72 16.29 22.00
CA PRO A 107 11.04 16.36 20.71
C PRO A 107 10.66 14.99 20.15
N GLN A 108 11.46 13.94 20.39
CA GLN A 108 11.14 12.60 19.91
C GLN A 108 9.95 12.02 20.67
N LEU A 109 9.90 12.23 21.99
CA LEU A 109 8.75 11.82 22.78
C LEU A 109 7.49 12.55 22.34
N ARG A 110 7.53 13.89 22.22
CA ARG A 110 6.40 14.68 21.67
C ARG A 110 5.93 14.14 20.33
N ARG A 111 6.87 13.77 19.45
CA ARG A 111 6.58 13.24 18.12
C ARG A 111 5.88 11.88 18.16
N GLN A 112 6.29 10.96 19.03
CA GLN A 112 5.62 9.66 19.21
C GLN A 112 4.20 9.85 19.74
N PHE A 113 4.02 10.73 20.73
CA PHE A 113 2.70 11.07 21.26
C PHE A 113 1.79 11.68 20.20
N TYR A 114 2.31 12.61 19.38
CA TYR A 114 1.56 13.20 18.27
C TYR A 114 1.04 12.13 17.33
N GLN A 115 1.90 11.23 16.87
CA GLN A 115 1.52 10.21 15.90
C GLN A 115 0.53 9.19 16.46
N LEU A 116 0.69 8.78 17.73
CA LEU A 116 -0.22 7.86 18.41
C LEU A 116 -1.51 8.53 18.91
N SER A 117 -1.61 9.86 18.87
CA SER A 117 -2.83 10.59 19.22
C SER A 117 -3.95 10.42 18.18
N PHE A 118 -3.62 9.93 16.99
CA PHE A 118 -4.59 9.57 15.96
C PHE A 118 -4.86 8.06 15.98
N LEU A 119 -6.10 7.67 16.29
CA LEU A 119 -6.56 6.28 16.22
C LEU A 119 -6.76 5.78 14.78
N GLY A 120 -6.84 6.71 13.82
CA GLY A 120 -7.19 6.42 12.44
C GLY A 120 -8.55 5.73 12.34
N ASP A 121 -8.62 4.65 11.56
CA ASP A 121 -9.87 3.91 11.37
C ASP A 121 -10.38 3.25 12.67
N SER A 122 -9.49 3.02 13.64
CA SER A 122 -9.86 2.49 14.96
C SER A 122 -10.70 3.47 15.77
N ALA A 123 -10.85 4.73 15.36
CA ALA A 123 -11.75 5.67 16.02
C ALA A 123 -13.23 5.30 15.84
N LEU A 124 -13.57 4.51 14.80
CA LEU A 124 -14.94 4.04 14.56
C LEU A 124 -15.44 3.11 15.68
N SER A 125 -16.75 3.01 15.82
CA SER A 125 -17.37 1.95 16.61
C SER A 125 -17.01 0.58 16.04
N ASP A 126 -17.04 -0.47 16.86
CA ASP A 126 -16.58 -1.80 16.46
C ASP A 126 -17.38 -2.35 15.27
N ASP A 127 -18.69 -2.11 15.22
CA ASP A 127 -19.55 -2.49 14.10
C ASP A 127 -19.18 -1.75 12.80
N LYS A 128 -18.93 -0.44 12.89
CA LYS A 128 -18.54 0.39 11.74
C LYS A 128 -17.15 0.04 11.24
N LEU A 129 -16.19 -0.23 12.14
CA LEU A 129 -14.86 -0.68 11.77
C LEU A 129 -14.92 -2.05 11.08
N ARG A 130 -15.68 -3.01 11.64
CA ARG A 130 -15.88 -4.33 11.03
C ARG A 130 -16.51 -4.22 9.65
N LYS A 131 -17.53 -3.36 9.50
CA LYS A 131 -18.18 -3.08 8.22
C LYS A 131 -17.18 -2.49 7.21
N LYS A 132 -16.41 -1.46 7.59
CA LYS A 132 -15.34 -0.88 6.75
C LYS A 132 -14.37 -1.95 6.27
N SER A 133 -13.84 -2.76 7.20
CA SER A 133 -12.88 -3.83 6.89
C SER A 133 -13.48 -4.91 5.98
N SER A 134 -14.77 -5.24 6.14
CA SER A 134 -15.45 -6.15 5.21
C SER A 134 -15.59 -5.54 3.83
N LEU A 135 -16.01 -4.28 3.72
CA LEU A 135 -16.14 -3.57 2.43
C LEU A 135 -14.80 -3.55 1.68
N GLU A 136 -13.70 -3.24 2.38
CA GLU A 136 -12.35 -3.21 1.83
C GLU A 136 -11.91 -4.60 1.31
N ALA A 137 -12.15 -5.66 2.09
CA ALA A 137 -11.89 -7.03 1.67
C ALA A 137 -12.78 -7.47 0.49
N ASP A 138 -14.05 -7.06 0.47
CA ASP A 138 -14.99 -7.38 -0.62
C ASP A 138 -14.59 -6.68 -1.92
N MET A 139 -14.20 -5.40 -1.85
CA MET A 139 -13.65 -4.68 -3.01
C MET A 139 -12.35 -5.31 -3.51
N THR A 140 -11.44 -5.68 -2.61
CA THR A 140 -10.18 -6.38 -2.93
C THR A 140 -10.43 -7.71 -3.62
N LYS A 141 -11.38 -8.50 -3.10
CA LYS A 141 -11.79 -9.77 -3.71
C LYS A 141 -12.37 -9.56 -5.11
N ILE A 142 -13.30 -8.60 -5.27
CA ILE A 142 -13.90 -8.29 -6.58
C ILE A 142 -12.80 -7.94 -7.58
N TYR A 143 -11.90 -7.03 -7.21
CA TYR A 143 -10.82 -6.59 -8.09
C TYR A 143 -9.87 -7.73 -8.45
N SER A 144 -9.44 -8.53 -7.48
CA SER A 144 -8.38 -9.55 -7.68
C SER A 144 -8.88 -10.84 -8.34
N THR A 145 -10.19 -11.12 -8.28
CA THR A 145 -10.74 -12.43 -8.72
C THR A 145 -11.71 -12.35 -9.89
N THR A 146 -12.07 -11.14 -10.35
CA THR A 146 -12.95 -10.98 -11.51
C THR A 146 -12.24 -11.37 -12.79
N THR A 147 -12.93 -12.15 -13.62
CA THR A 147 -12.53 -12.45 -14.99
C THR A 147 -13.50 -11.84 -16.00
N ILE A 148 -13.04 -11.68 -17.24
CA ILE A 148 -13.87 -11.31 -18.39
C ILE A 148 -13.78 -12.39 -19.48
N CYS A 149 -14.69 -12.31 -20.45
CA CYS A 149 -14.68 -13.22 -21.61
C CYS A 149 -13.76 -12.70 -22.72
N ASP A 150 -13.25 -13.61 -23.53
CA ASP A 150 -12.37 -13.31 -24.66
C ASP A 150 -13.08 -12.45 -25.71
N PHE A 151 -12.31 -11.61 -26.42
CA PHE A 151 -12.84 -10.75 -27.47
C PHE A 151 -13.45 -11.56 -28.61
N THR A 152 -12.79 -12.63 -29.03
CA THR A 152 -13.17 -13.49 -30.17
C THR A 152 -14.04 -14.66 -29.77
N ASN A 153 -13.74 -15.30 -28.63
CA ASN A 153 -14.49 -16.47 -28.15
C ASN A 153 -15.24 -16.18 -26.85
N LYS A 154 -16.52 -15.81 -26.96
CA LYS A 154 -17.36 -15.46 -25.80
C LYS A 154 -17.61 -16.59 -24.82
N ASN A 155 -17.29 -17.84 -25.16
CA ASN A 155 -17.38 -18.98 -24.24
C ASN A 155 -16.14 -19.09 -23.34
N LYS A 156 -15.03 -18.43 -23.67
CA LYS A 156 -13.80 -18.41 -22.87
C LYS A 156 -13.85 -17.24 -21.88
N CYS A 157 -14.34 -17.48 -20.66
CA CYS A 157 -14.56 -16.47 -19.62
C CYS A 157 -13.60 -16.53 -18.42
N ASN A 158 -12.32 -16.78 -18.70
CA ASN A 158 -11.29 -16.98 -17.69
C ASN A 158 -10.15 -15.95 -17.74
N LEU A 159 -10.30 -14.83 -18.47
CA LEU A 159 -9.25 -13.81 -18.57
C LEU A 159 -9.25 -12.93 -17.32
N SER A 160 -8.18 -13.02 -16.54
CA SER A 160 -7.92 -12.21 -15.34
C SER A 160 -7.13 -10.94 -15.68
N LEU A 161 -7.19 -9.92 -14.81
CA LEU A 161 -6.43 -8.68 -15.02
C LEU A 161 -4.95 -8.98 -15.30
N ASP A 162 -4.32 -9.72 -14.37
CA ASP A 162 -2.94 -10.15 -14.49
C ASP A 162 -2.82 -11.68 -14.59
N PRO A 163 -2.19 -12.20 -15.66
CA PRO A 163 -1.50 -11.45 -16.70
C PRO A 163 -2.35 -11.14 -17.95
N ASP A 164 -3.55 -11.69 -18.08
CA ASP A 164 -4.23 -11.82 -19.38
C ASP A 164 -4.60 -10.46 -19.99
N LEU A 165 -5.32 -9.60 -19.24
CA LEU A 165 -5.78 -8.31 -19.77
C LEU A 165 -4.63 -7.32 -19.92
N SER A 166 -3.70 -7.33 -18.96
CA SER A 166 -2.46 -6.55 -19.03
C SER A 166 -1.66 -6.87 -20.29
N ASN A 167 -1.53 -8.16 -20.64
CA ASN A 167 -0.86 -8.59 -21.86
C ASN A 167 -1.59 -8.19 -23.14
N ILE A 168 -2.93 -8.28 -23.17
CA ILE A 168 -3.72 -7.83 -24.34
C ILE A 168 -3.53 -6.33 -24.56
N LEU A 169 -3.65 -5.52 -23.50
CA LEU A 169 -3.50 -4.07 -23.61
C LEU A 169 -2.08 -3.65 -24.00
N ALA A 170 -1.06 -4.37 -23.54
CA ALA A 170 0.32 -4.07 -23.86
C ALA A 170 0.70 -4.41 -25.32
N ASN A 171 0.09 -5.46 -25.90
CA ASN A 171 0.57 -6.03 -27.17
C ASN A 171 -0.41 -5.94 -28.34
N SER A 172 -1.71 -5.79 -28.10
CA SER A 172 -2.70 -5.76 -29.18
C SER A 172 -2.65 -4.45 -29.96
N ASN A 173 -2.72 -4.57 -31.28
CA ASN A 173 -2.87 -3.44 -32.21
C ASN A 173 -4.32 -3.28 -32.70
N ASN A 174 -5.27 -4.09 -32.21
CA ASN A 174 -6.66 -4.05 -32.64
C ASN A 174 -7.46 -3.07 -31.77
N TYR A 175 -7.90 -1.97 -32.37
CA TYR A 175 -8.70 -0.93 -31.70
C TYR A 175 -9.90 -1.50 -30.94
N TYR A 176 -10.66 -2.41 -31.57
CA TYR A 176 -11.90 -2.95 -31.00
C TYR A 176 -11.65 -3.96 -29.89
N GLU A 177 -10.55 -4.71 -29.95
CA GLU A 177 -10.14 -5.61 -28.87
C GLU A 177 -9.72 -4.81 -27.62
N LEU A 178 -8.88 -3.79 -27.81
CA LEU A 178 -8.46 -2.87 -26.75
C LEU A 178 -9.67 -2.19 -26.08
N LEU A 179 -10.59 -1.67 -26.90
CA LEU A 179 -11.83 -1.06 -26.42
C LEU A 179 -12.69 -2.04 -25.63
N TYR A 180 -12.83 -3.27 -26.15
CA TYR A 180 -13.63 -4.32 -25.51
C TYR A 180 -13.07 -4.66 -24.12
N VAL A 181 -11.77 -4.96 -24.02
CA VAL A 181 -11.12 -5.32 -22.76
C VAL A 181 -11.22 -4.17 -21.74
N TRP A 182 -10.91 -2.94 -22.16
CA TRP A 182 -10.99 -1.75 -21.32
C TRP A 182 -12.40 -1.52 -20.76
N LYS A 183 -13.42 -1.71 -21.60
CA LYS A 183 -14.82 -1.51 -21.26
C LYS A 183 -15.35 -2.64 -20.37
N GLU A 184 -15.06 -3.89 -20.72
CA GLU A 184 -15.55 -5.05 -19.97
C GLU A 184 -14.94 -5.14 -18.58
N TRP A 185 -13.66 -4.80 -18.42
CA TRP A 185 -13.06 -4.67 -17.09
C TRP A 185 -13.84 -3.69 -16.20
N ARG A 186 -14.13 -2.49 -16.72
CA ARG A 186 -14.91 -1.45 -16.01
C ARG A 186 -16.35 -1.89 -15.74
N ASN A 187 -16.97 -2.62 -16.67
CA ASN A 187 -18.31 -3.16 -16.49
C ASN A 187 -18.36 -4.23 -15.39
N LYS A 188 -17.40 -5.14 -15.36
CA LYS A 188 -17.40 -6.29 -14.44
C LYS A 188 -16.87 -5.93 -13.05
N VAL A 189 -15.93 -5.01 -12.94
CA VAL A 189 -15.32 -4.57 -11.67
C VAL A 189 -15.93 -3.26 -11.18
N GLY A 190 -15.83 -2.20 -11.98
CA GLY A 190 -16.23 -0.84 -11.58
C GLY A 190 -17.70 -0.75 -11.14
N ARG A 191 -18.62 -1.39 -11.87
CA ARG A 191 -20.05 -1.39 -11.49
C ARG A 191 -20.33 -2.09 -10.16
N LYS A 192 -19.57 -3.14 -9.83
CA LYS A 192 -19.72 -3.88 -8.56
C LYS A 192 -19.09 -3.14 -7.38
N ILE A 193 -17.96 -2.47 -7.60
CA ILE A 193 -17.26 -1.71 -6.57
C ILE A 193 -17.99 -0.40 -6.23
N LYS A 194 -18.63 0.27 -7.20
CA LYS A 194 -19.29 1.57 -7.00
C LYS A 194 -20.16 1.68 -5.73
N PRO A 195 -21.14 0.79 -5.45
CA PRO A 195 -21.95 0.90 -4.23
C PRO A 195 -21.15 0.66 -2.94
N LEU A 196 -20.17 -0.26 -2.97
CA LEU A 196 -19.31 -0.55 -1.82
C LEU A 196 -18.41 0.64 -1.49
N TYR A 197 -17.87 1.29 -2.53
CA TYR A 197 -16.98 2.44 -2.40
C TYR A 197 -17.68 3.65 -1.78
N TRP A 198 -18.96 3.86 -2.10
CA TRP A 198 -19.76 4.95 -1.52
C TRP A 198 -19.89 4.81 0.00
N GLU A 199 -20.23 3.61 0.47
CA GLU A 199 -20.32 3.31 1.91
C GLU A 199 -18.94 3.38 2.59
N PHE A 200 -17.90 2.86 1.92
CA PHE A 200 -16.52 2.94 2.39
C PHE A 200 -16.06 4.39 2.59
N VAL A 201 -16.31 5.28 1.64
CA VAL A 201 -15.96 6.71 1.75
C VAL A 201 -16.69 7.39 2.90
N HIS A 202 -17.97 7.04 3.15
CA HIS A 202 -18.70 7.57 4.29
C HIS A 202 -18.03 7.20 5.62
N LEU A 203 -17.68 5.92 5.79
CA LEU A 203 -16.99 5.42 6.98
C LEU A 203 -15.59 6.03 7.15
N LYS A 204 -14.82 6.18 6.06
CA LYS A 204 -13.51 6.83 6.08
C LYS A 204 -13.61 8.31 6.48
N ASN A 205 -14.63 9.03 6.00
CA ASN A 205 -14.87 10.41 6.38
C ASN A 205 -15.33 10.53 7.85
N GLU A 206 -16.13 9.59 8.34
CA GLU A 206 -16.49 9.53 9.76
C GLU A 206 -15.26 9.30 10.65
N ALA A 207 -14.41 8.32 10.29
CA ALA A 207 -13.17 8.06 11.00
C ALA A 207 -12.27 9.31 11.04
N ALA A 208 -12.13 10.02 9.92
CA ALA A 208 -11.34 11.26 9.86
C ALA A 208 -11.89 12.34 10.80
N ARG A 209 -13.21 12.54 10.86
CA ARG A 209 -13.85 13.49 11.79
C ARG A 209 -13.62 13.12 13.25
N LEU A 210 -13.69 11.84 13.58
CA LEU A 210 -13.39 11.35 14.94
C LEU A 210 -11.91 11.54 15.32
N ASN A 211 -11.01 11.69 14.34
CA ASN A 211 -9.60 12.04 14.55
C ASN A 211 -9.33 13.56 14.48
N GLY A 212 -10.36 14.40 14.36
CA GLY A 212 -10.22 15.86 14.33
C GLY A 212 -10.01 16.48 12.95
N PHE A 213 -10.24 15.74 11.85
CA PHE A 213 -10.09 16.24 10.48
C PHE A 213 -11.45 16.42 9.78
N LYS A 214 -11.56 17.35 8.84
CA LYS A 214 -12.77 17.61 8.05
C LYS A 214 -13.22 16.40 7.23
N ASN A 215 -12.27 15.69 6.63
CA ASN A 215 -12.53 14.52 5.78
C ASN A 215 -11.29 13.62 5.62
N ALA A 216 -11.49 12.46 5.00
CA ALA A 216 -10.43 11.48 4.78
C ALA A 216 -9.26 12.01 3.94
N GLY A 217 -9.51 12.94 3.01
CA GLY A 217 -8.48 13.54 2.17
C GLY A 217 -7.56 14.47 2.96
N GLU A 218 -8.11 15.27 3.87
CA GLU A 218 -7.31 16.09 4.79
C GLU A 218 -6.49 15.22 5.73
N PHE A 219 -7.10 14.20 6.34
CA PHE A 219 -6.39 13.27 7.21
C PHE A 219 -5.27 12.51 6.47
N GLN A 220 -5.43 12.20 5.18
CA GLN A 220 -4.38 11.59 4.38
C GLN A 220 -3.21 12.55 4.12
N ARG A 221 -3.49 13.83 3.83
CA ARG A 221 -2.46 14.85 3.59
C ARG A 221 -1.66 15.20 4.83
N GLU A 222 -2.24 15.04 6.03
CA GLU A 222 -1.53 15.22 7.30
C GLU A 222 -0.22 14.43 7.37
N LYS A 223 -0.12 13.29 6.69
CA LYS A 223 1.12 12.47 6.64
C LYS A 223 2.33 13.19 6.03
N TYR A 224 2.11 14.29 5.29
CA TYR A 224 3.17 15.12 4.73
C TYR A 224 3.57 16.26 5.65
N GLU A 225 2.71 16.62 6.63
CA GLU A 225 2.94 17.72 7.59
C GLU A 225 3.37 19.03 6.92
N SER A 226 2.86 19.26 5.70
CA SER A 226 3.12 20.43 4.89
C SER A 226 1.83 21.22 4.68
N PRO A 227 1.70 22.41 5.30
CA PRO A 227 0.56 23.30 5.08
C PRO A 227 0.41 23.74 3.61
N THR A 228 1.50 23.77 2.85
CA THR A 228 1.55 24.21 1.46
C THR A 228 1.38 23.09 0.45
N LEU A 229 1.23 21.83 0.89
CA LEU A 229 1.24 20.64 0.01
C LEU A 229 0.38 20.77 -1.26
N ILE A 230 -0.84 21.30 -1.14
CA ILE A 230 -1.75 21.44 -2.31
C ILE A 230 -1.18 22.45 -3.32
N GLN A 231 -0.64 23.57 -2.84
CA GLN A 231 -0.03 24.58 -3.68
C GLN A 231 1.27 24.06 -4.31
N ASP A 232 2.12 23.41 -3.51
CA ASP A 232 3.38 22.83 -3.98
C ASP A 232 3.15 21.83 -5.13
N LEU A 233 2.11 20.99 -5.02
CA LEU A 233 1.73 20.02 -6.06
C LEU A 233 1.19 20.70 -7.33
N GLU A 234 0.40 21.77 -7.19
CA GLU A 234 -0.09 22.55 -8.34
C GLU A 234 1.07 23.25 -9.07
N ASP A 235 1.99 23.85 -8.33
CA ASP A 235 3.15 24.55 -8.89
C ASP A 235 4.09 23.57 -9.62
N LEU A 236 4.29 22.36 -9.07
CA LEU A 236 5.02 21.29 -9.74
C LEU A 236 4.30 20.83 -11.03
N TRP A 237 2.97 20.71 -11.00
CA TRP A 237 2.20 20.36 -12.19
C TRP A 237 2.35 21.40 -13.29
N GLN A 238 2.29 22.70 -12.97
CA GLN A 238 2.46 23.76 -13.97
C GLN A 238 3.87 23.73 -14.62
N GLN A 239 4.90 23.32 -13.88
CA GLN A 239 6.25 23.15 -14.44
C GLN A 239 6.33 21.96 -15.43
N ILE A 240 5.62 20.86 -15.14
CA ILE A 240 5.62 19.64 -15.98
C ILE A 240 4.68 19.79 -17.19
N ARG A 241 3.62 20.59 -17.05
CA ARG A 241 2.53 20.72 -18.03
C ARG A 241 3.01 21.01 -19.47
N PRO A 242 3.96 21.93 -19.74
CA PRO A 242 4.42 22.17 -21.11
C PRO A 242 5.02 20.92 -21.77
N LEU A 243 5.84 20.17 -21.03
CA LEU A 243 6.43 18.92 -21.50
C LEU A 243 5.33 17.86 -21.75
N TYR A 244 4.40 17.70 -20.81
CA TYR A 244 3.30 16.74 -20.94
C TYR A 244 2.41 17.07 -22.15
N GLN A 245 2.13 18.34 -22.41
CA GLN A 245 1.31 18.75 -23.57
C GLN A 245 2.00 18.44 -24.90
N GLN A 246 3.32 18.65 -25.00
CA GLN A 246 4.09 18.28 -26.21
C GLN A 246 4.10 16.76 -26.40
N LEU A 247 4.36 16.00 -25.33
CA LEU A 247 4.32 14.55 -25.35
C LEU A 247 2.93 14.02 -25.76
N HIS A 248 1.87 14.54 -25.14
CA HIS A 248 0.49 14.18 -25.45
C HIS A 248 0.16 14.48 -26.92
N ALA A 249 0.51 15.67 -27.44
CA ALA A 249 0.26 16.03 -28.83
C ALA A 249 1.00 15.11 -29.81
N TYR A 250 2.27 14.80 -29.54
CA TYR A 250 3.07 13.87 -30.31
C TYR A 250 2.47 12.45 -30.32
N VAL A 251 2.17 11.90 -29.14
CA VAL A 251 1.57 10.56 -29.00
C VAL A 251 0.21 10.51 -29.72
N ARG A 252 -0.63 11.53 -29.56
CA ARG A 252 -1.92 11.64 -30.27
C ARG A 252 -1.73 11.57 -31.78
N ARG A 253 -0.74 12.29 -32.34
CA ARG A 253 -0.43 12.24 -33.78
C ARG A 253 -0.03 10.83 -34.23
N ARG A 254 0.85 10.15 -33.48
CA ARG A 254 1.29 8.79 -33.80
C ARG A 254 0.15 7.76 -33.73
N LEU A 255 -0.75 7.91 -32.75
CA LEU A 255 -1.95 7.08 -32.65
C LEU A 255 -2.92 7.34 -33.80
N ILE A 256 -3.08 8.59 -34.26
CA ILE A 256 -3.87 8.93 -35.46
C ILE A 256 -3.29 8.23 -36.70
N GLU A 257 -1.97 8.28 -36.90
CA GLU A 257 -1.29 7.59 -38.01
C GLU A 257 -1.55 6.07 -37.98
N LYS A 258 -1.68 5.49 -36.79
CA LYS A 258 -1.90 4.05 -36.59
C LYS A 258 -3.37 3.64 -36.73
N TYR A 259 -4.30 4.38 -36.12
CA TYR A 259 -5.70 3.99 -35.94
C TYR A 259 -6.69 4.77 -36.80
N GLY A 260 -6.26 5.86 -37.44
CA GLY A 260 -7.11 6.69 -38.30
C GLY A 260 -7.76 7.87 -37.59
N ASN A 261 -8.07 8.90 -38.37
CA ASN A 261 -8.77 10.11 -37.91
C ASN A 261 -10.25 9.88 -37.58
N ASP A 262 -10.85 8.77 -38.02
CA ASP A 262 -12.21 8.39 -37.66
C ASP A 262 -12.32 7.89 -36.21
N LYS A 263 -11.20 7.47 -35.61
CA LYS A 263 -11.12 6.99 -34.22
C LYS A 263 -10.60 8.02 -33.23
N ILE A 264 -9.74 8.94 -33.68
CA ILE A 264 -9.04 9.87 -32.82
C ILE A 264 -9.09 11.28 -33.43
N SER A 265 -9.61 12.23 -32.66
CA SER A 265 -9.62 13.64 -33.07
C SER A 265 -8.23 14.27 -32.98
N ALA A 266 -7.82 15.00 -34.01
CA ALA A 266 -6.57 15.76 -34.03
C ALA A 266 -6.48 16.85 -32.96
N HIS A 267 -7.62 17.32 -32.44
CA HIS A 267 -7.71 18.40 -31.46
C HIS A 267 -8.32 17.95 -30.13
N GLY A 268 -8.79 16.70 -30.04
CA GLY A 268 -9.44 16.14 -28.85
C GLY A 268 -8.51 15.35 -27.92
N PRO A 269 -9.03 14.79 -26.83
CA PRO A 269 -8.29 13.88 -25.96
C PRO A 269 -7.96 12.55 -26.66
N ILE A 270 -6.94 11.86 -26.17
CA ILE A 270 -6.63 10.49 -26.59
C ILE A 270 -7.64 9.50 -25.97
N PRO A 271 -8.21 8.54 -26.73
CA PRO A 271 -9.01 7.48 -26.15
C PRO A 271 -8.22 6.63 -25.14
N ALA A 272 -8.71 6.53 -23.91
CA ALA A 272 -8.01 5.91 -22.76
C ALA A 272 -7.77 4.39 -22.82
N HIS A 273 -8.12 3.73 -23.92
CA HIS A 273 -7.88 2.30 -24.15
C HIS A 273 -6.69 2.05 -25.08
N LEU A 274 -6.03 3.11 -25.58
CA LEU A 274 -4.98 3.02 -26.60
C LEU A 274 -3.57 3.28 -26.08
N LEU A 275 -3.40 3.39 -24.76
CA LEU A 275 -2.14 3.81 -24.14
C LEU A 275 -1.37 2.65 -23.50
N GLY A 276 -1.66 1.41 -23.91
CA GLY A 276 -0.87 0.23 -23.53
C GLY A 276 -1.05 -0.26 -22.08
N ASN A 277 -1.96 0.37 -21.32
CA ASN A 277 -2.22 0.08 -19.91
C ASN A 277 -3.71 0.27 -19.57
N MET A 278 -4.24 -0.53 -18.63
CA MET A 278 -5.67 -0.55 -18.26
C MET A 278 -6.21 0.82 -17.80
N TRP A 279 -5.34 1.63 -17.19
CA TRP A 279 -5.66 2.94 -16.64
C TRP A 279 -5.00 4.10 -17.40
N SER A 280 -4.20 3.81 -18.42
CA SER A 280 -3.41 4.83 -19.13
C SER A 280 -2.48 5.64 -18.21
N GLN A 281 -2.08 5.07 -17.07
CA GLN A 281 -1.19 5.75 -16.11
C GLN A 281 0.27 5.81 -16.61
N GLU A 282 0.62 4.90 -17.52
CA GLU A 282 1.95 4.66 -18.04
C GLU A 282 1.84 4.25 -19.50
N TRP A 283 2.70 4.79 -20.38
CA TRP A 283 2.57 4.68 -21.85
C TRP A 283 3.73 3.94 -22.51
N GLN A 284 4.62 3.27 -21.76
CA GLN A 284 5.78 2.58 -22.34
C GLN A 284 5.40 1.47 -23.33
N ASN A 285 4.28 0.78 -23.12
CA ASN A 285 3.88 -0.35 -23.94
C ASN A 285 3.50 0.02 -25.39
N ILE A 286 3.28 1.30 -25.68
CA ILE A 286 3.03 1.79 -27.06
C ILE A 286 4.28 2.34 -27.74
N ILE A 287 5.48 2.03 -27.21
CA ILE A 287 6.75 2.51 -27.78
C ILE A 287 6.92 2.12 -29.25
N ASN A 288 6.41 0.96 -29.67
CA ASN A 288 6.43 0.52 -31.07
C ASN A 288 5.66 1.47 -32.02
N ILE A 289 4.63 2.16 -31.52
CA ILE A 289 3.85 3.16 -32.27
C ILE A 289 4.53 4.53 -32.18
N THR A 290 5.07 4.87 -31.01
CA THR A 290 5.53 6.23 -30.69
C THR A 290 7.04 6.44 -30.86
N ILE A 291 7.82 5.42 -31.23
CA ILE A 291 9.26 5.55 -31.40
C ILE A 291 9.59 6.64 -32.46
N PRO A 292 10.39 7.67 -32.12
CA PRO A 292 10.76 8.72 -33.08
C PRO A 292 11.66 8.20 -34.20
N TYR A 293 12.63 7.33 -33.86
CA TYR A 293 13.62 6.80 -34.79
C TYR A 293 13.51 5.28 -34.88
N ARG A 294 12.68 4.76 -35.79
CA ARG A 294 12.39 3.32 -35.94
C ARG A 294 13.63 2.44 -36.14
N ASN A 295 14.69 3.00 -36.74
CA ASN A 295 15.93 2.28 -37.01
C ASN A 295 16.91 2.25 -35.80
N LYS A 296 16.49 2.77 -34.64
CA LYS A 296 17.27 2.78 -33.39
C LYS A 296 16.40 2.27 -32.23
N PRO A 297 16.13 0.96 -32.14
CA PRO A 297 15.30 0.41 -31.08
C PRO A 297 15.97 0.60 -29.71
N SER A 298 15.15 0.81 -28.69
CA SER A 298 15.60 0.74 -27.29
C SER A 298 15.94 -0.70 -26.90
N LEU A 299 16.80 -0.83 -25.90
CA LEU A 299 17.12 -2.13 -25.31
C LEU A 299 15.88 -2.70 -24.60
N ASP A 300 15.44 -3.88 -25.02
CA ASP A 300 14.55 -4.75 -24.25
C ASP A 300 15.31 -6.04 -23.96
N VAL A 301 15.52 -6.35 -22.68
CA VAL A 301 16.24 -7.55 -22.23
C VAL A 301 15.33 -8.77 -22.09
N THR A 302 14.02 -8.62 -22.26
CA THR A 302 13.02 -9.69 -22.12
C THR A 302 13.34 -10.93 -22.96
N PRO A 303 13.66 -10.82 -24.28
CA PRO A 303 13.98 -11.98 -25.10
C PRO A 303 15.20 -12.74 -24.59
N GLN A 304 16.25 -12.03 -24.15
CA GLN A 304 17.49 -12.61 -23.65
C GLN A 304 17.30 -13.25 -22.28
N MET A 305 16.49 -12.64 -21.39
CA MET A 305 16.12 -13.24 -20.11
C MET A 305 15.36 -14.56 -20.30
N LYS A 306 14.40 -14.58 -21.24
CA LYS A 306 13.66 -15.80 -21.61
C LYS A 306 14.57 -16.84 -22.25
N ALA A 307 15.45 -16.45 -23.17
CA ALA A 307 16.42 -17.35 -23.81
C ALA A 307 17.39 -17.99 -22.80
N LYS A 308 17.77 -17.26 -21.75
CA LYS A 308 18.58 -17.78 -20.63
C LYS A 308 17.76 -18.63 -19.64
N GLY A 309 16.45 -18.79 -19.84
CA GLY A 309 15.58 -19.51 -18.93
C GLY A 309 15.50 -18.87 -17.53
N MET A 310 15.62 -17.54 -17.44
CA MET A 310 15.60 -16.85 -16.14
C MET A 310 14.25 -17.04 -15.44
N LYS A 311 14.33 -17.50 -14.20
CA LYS A 311 13.20 -17.64 -13.27
C LYS A 311 13.06 -16.39 -12.40
N PRO A 312 11.86 -16.10 -11.87
CA PRO A 312 11.60 -15.00 -10.94
C PRO A 312 12.59 -14.87 -9.77
N VAL A 313 13.00 -15.98 -9.16
CA VAL A 313 14.03 -15.95 -8.10
C VAL A 313 15.38 -15.40 -8.59
N GLN A 314 15.76 -15.63 -9.85
CA GLN A 314 17.00 -15.11 -10.42
C GLN A 314 16.89 -13.62 -10.71
N ILE A 315 15.70 -13.13 -11.08
CA ILE A 315 15.42 -11.70 -11.24
C ILE A 315 15.54 -10.99 -9.88
N ALA A 316 14.95 -11.55 -8.82
CA ALA A 316 15.10 -11.03 -7.46
C ALA A 316 16.55 -11.04 -6.96
N LYS A 317 17.32 -12.11 -7.26
CA LYS A 317 18.75 -12.16 -6.90
C LYS A 317 19.58 -11.11 -7.63
N LEU A 318 19.24 -10.81 -8.88
CA LEU A 318 19.91 -9.73 -9.62
C LEU A 318 19.64 -8.36 -8.97
N ALA A 319 18.40 -8.12 -8.51
CA ALA A 319 18.07 -6.91 -7.76
C ALA A 319 18.78 -6.86 -6.39
N GLU A 320 18.89 -7.98 -5.66
CA GLU A 320 19.69 -8.05 -4.43
C GLU A 320 21.16 -7.67 -4.68
N GLN A 321 21.76 -8.22 -5.74
CA GLN A 321 23.16 -7.93 -6.12
C GLN A 321 23.38 -6.44 -6.35
N PHE A 322 22.43 -5.75 -7.00
CA PHE A 322 22.47 -4.30 -7.16
C PHE A 322 22.56 -3.59 -5.80
N PHE A 323 21.65 -3.87 -4.86
CA PHE A 323 21.66 -3.21 -3.55
C PHE A 323 22.92 -3.55 -2.74
N VAL A 324 23.35 -4.82 -2.74
CA VAL A 324 24.59 -5.24 -2.05
C VAL A 324 25.82 -4.55 -2.66
N SER A 325 25.86 -4.36 -3.98
CA SER A 325 26.96 -3.63 -4.64
C SER A 325 27.06 -2.16 -4.20
N LEU A 326 25.97 -1.57 -3.70
CA LEU A 326 25.93 -0.23 -3.12
C LEU A 326 26.30 -0.21 -1.63
N GLY A 327 26.67 -1.37 -1.05
CA GLY A 327 26.96 -1.51 0.38
C GLY A 327 25.72 -1.64 1.27
N LEU A 328 24.54 -1.88 0.70
CA LEU A 328 23.32 -2.12 1.46
C LEU A 328 23.21 -3.58 1.92
N LYS A 329 22.32 -3.85 2.87
CA LYS A 329 22.15 -5.17 3.47
C LYS A 329 21.62 -6.18 2.43
N PRO A 330 22.08 -7.44 2.41
CA PRO A 330 21.42 -8.49 1.62
C PRO A 330 20.02 -8.76 2.18
N MET A 331 19.15 -9.40 1.40
CA MET A 331 17.82 -9.80 1.88
C MET A 331 17.92 -10.86 2.99
N THR A 332 16.92 -10.89 3.87
CA THR A 332 16.89 -11.85 4.98
C THR A 332 16.58 -13.28 4.51
N LYS A 333 16.88 -14.28 5.35
CA LYS A 333 16.53 -15.68 5.06
C LYS A 333 15.02 -15.84 4.91
N GLU A 334 14.27 -15.15 5.78
CA GLU A 334 12.81 -15.11 5.81
C GLU A 334 12.23 -14.51 4.53
N PHE A 335 12.87 -13.47 3.96
CA PHE A 335 12.47 -12.91 2.67
C PHE A 335 12.43 -13.98 1.58
N TRP A 336 13.50 -14.77 1.47
CA TRP A 336 13.61 -15.81 0.44
C TRP A 336 12.66 -16.98 0.68
N SER A 337 12.41 -17.37 1.93
CA SER A 337 11.52 -18.50 2.25
C SER A 337 10.04 -18.14 2.19
N ASN A 338 9.67 -16.87 2.46
CA ASN A 338 8.29 -16.49 2.70
C ASN A 338 7.68 -15.60 1.62
N SER A 339 8.47 -15.01 0.72
CA SER A 339 7.95 -14.16 -0.37
C SER A 339 7.19 -14.96 -1.43
N LEU A 340 6.21 -14.31 -2.06
CA LEU A 340 5.48 -14.86 -3.21
C LEU A 340 6.01 -14.18 -4.48
N LEU A 341 6.96 -14.83 -5.16
CA LEU A 341 7.57 -14.31 -6.39
C LEU A 341 6.83 -14.77 -7.67
N GLU A 342 5.99 -15.79 -7.56
CA GLU A 342 5.30 -16.43 -8.69
C GLU A 342 3.83 -16.65 -8.36
N LYS A 343 2.97 -16.58 -9.37
CA LYS A 343 1.54 -16.87 -9.22
C LYS A 343 1.35 -18.36 -8.90
N PRO A 344 0.78 -18.72 -7.74
CA PRO A 344 0.50 -20.11 -7.42
C PRO A 344 -0.64 -20.64 -8.29
N LYS A 345 -0.62 -21.93 -8.62
CA LYS A 345 -1.65 -22.58 -9.46
C LYS A 345 -2.84 -23.11 -8.66
N ASP A 346 -2.64 -23.33 -7.37
CA ASP A 346 -3.56 -24.02 -6.44
C ASP A 346 -4.48 -23.07 -5.68
N ARG A 347 -4.20 -21.75 -5.67
CA ARG A 347 -4.96 -20.76 -4.89
C ARG A 347 -5.08 -19.42 -5.58
N LYS A 348 -6.08 -18.63 -5.16
CA LYS A 348 -6.32 -17.26 -5.63
C LYS A 348 -5.55 -16.27 -4.76
N VAL A 349 -4.85 -15.33 -5.40
CA VAL A 349 -3.98 -14.35 -4.73
C VAL A 349 -4.22 -12.95 -5.28
N VAL A 350 -3.82 -11.93 -4.52
CA VAL A 350 -3.70 -10.56 -5.00
C VAL A 350 -2.38 -10.44 -5.77
N CYS A 351 -2.43 -10.35 -7.09
CA CYS A 351 -1.22 -10.37 -7.94
C CYS A 351 -0.46 -9.04 -8.01
N HIS A 352 -1.12 -7.91 -7.73
CA HIS A 352 -0.49 -6.59 -7.75
C HIS A 352 0.74 -6.58 -6.84
N ALA A 353 1.85 -6.06 -7.35
CA ALA A 353 3.12 -6.04 -6.63
C ALA A 353 2.99 -5.23 -5.32
N SER A 354 3.54 -5.78 -4.24
CA SER A 354 3.67 -5.06 -2.98
C SER A 354 4.74 -5.66 -2.09
N ALA A 355 5.39 -4.79 -1.31
CA ALA A 355 6.31 -5.15 -0.25
C ALA A 355 5.64 -5.09 1.12
N TRP A 356 6.10 -5.93 2.04
CA TRP A 356 5.49 -6.17 3.33
C TRP A 356 6.53 -6.17 4.44
N ASP A 357 6.38 -5.24 5.39
CA ASP A 357 7.00 -5.30 6.71
C ASP A 357 6.04 -6.04 7.66
N LEU A 358 6.47 -7.17 8.19
CA LEU A 358 5.68 -7.98 9.13
C LEU A 358 5.86 -7.47 10.57
N CYS A 359 6.44 -6.29 10.78
CA CYS A 359 6.53 -5.61 12.06
C CYS A 359 7.29 -6.37 13.15
N ASN A 360 8.23 -7.24 12.79
CA ASN A 360 9.05 -7.98 13.77
C ASN A 360 10.56 -7.80 13.55
N LYS A 361 10.94 -6.81 12.73
CA LYS A 361 12.33 -6.43 12.39
C LYS A 361 13.14 -7.48 11.61
N ARG A 362 12.54 -8.61 11.22
CA ARG A 362 13.24 -9.76 10.62
C ARG A 362 12.57 -10.27 9.35
N ASP A 363 11.25 -10.34 9.38
CA ASP A 363 10.42 -10.89 8.31
C ASP A 363 9.92 -9.76 7.42
N PHE A 364 10.54 -9.67 6.24
CA PHE A 364 10.19 -8.73 5.19
C PHE A 364 9.92 -9.54 3.94
N ARG A 365 8.86 -9.20 3.19
CA ARG A 365 8.42 -10.03 2.06
C ARG A 365 8.02 -9.16 0.88
N ILE A 366 8.01 -9.77 -0.29
CA ILE A 366 7.35 -9.21 -1.49
C ILE A 366 6.31 -10.20 -2.01
N LYS A 367 5.22 -9.66 -2.53
CA LYS A 367 4.13 -10.42 -3.16
C LYS A 367 3.87 -9.86 -4.54
N MET A 368 4.29 -10.58 -5.58
CA MET A 368 4.00 -10.25 -6.97
C MET A 368 3.92 -11.51 -7.83
N CYS A 369 3.01 -11.50 -8.81
CA CYS A 369 2.88 -12.57 -9.80
C CYS A 369 3.86 -12.33 -10.97
N MET A 370 5.16 -12.53 -10.73
CA MET A 370 6.22 -12.14 -11.66
C MET A 370 6.20 -12.97 -12.96
N GLU A 371 6.40 -12.29 -14.09
CA GLU A 371 6.78 -12.90 -15.37
C GLU A 371 8.23 -12.56 -15.74
N THR A 372 8.86 -13.37 -16.59
CA THR A 372 10.23 -13.12 -17.08
C THR A 372 10.21 -12.00 -18.14
N THR A 373 10.10 -10.75 -17.69
CA THR A 373 10.12 -9.54 -18.53
C THR A 373 10.99 -8.42 -17.92
N MET A 374 11.40 -7.46 -18.75
CA MET A 374 12.14 -6.27 -18.30
C MET A 374 11.30 -5.40 -17.35
N ASP A 375 9.99 -5.30 -17.57
CA ASP A 375 9.10 -4.57 -16.65
C ASP A 375 9.12 -5.18 -15.24
N PHE A 376 9.02 -6.50 -15.13
CA PHE A 376 9.12 -7.17 -13.85
C PHE A 376 10.52 -7.10 -13.25
N LEU A 377 11.58 -7.02 -14.05
CA LEU A 377 12.92 -6.73 -13.55
C LEU A 377 12.95 -5.35 -12.87
N ILE A 378 12.38 -4.31 -13.48
CA ILE A 378 12.31 -2.96 -12.90
C ILE A 378 11.42 -2.95 -11.65
N THR A 379 10.22 -3.53 -11.72
CA THR A 379 9.30 -3.65 -10.58
C THR A 379 9.94 -4.40 -9.42
N THR A 380 10.74 -5.43 -9.67
CA THR A 380 11.47 -6.14 -8.61
C THR A 380 12.44 -5.22 -7.88
N HIS A 381 13.14 -4.33 -8.59
CA HIS A 381 14.01 -3.33 -7.95
C HIS A 381 13.21 -2.32 -7.13
N HIS A 382 12.04 -1.88 -7.63
CA HIS A 382 11.13 -1.02 -6.87
C HIS A 382 10.69 -1.68 -5.55
N GLU A 383 10.16 -2.90 -5.62
CA GLU A 383 9.67 -3.63 -4.43
C GLU A 383 10.78 -3.95 -3.43
N MET A 384 11.96 -4.33 -3.92
CA MET A 384 13.11 -4.56 -3.04
C MET A 384 13.69 -3.26 -2.47
N GLY A 385 13.44 -2.11 -3.10
CA GLY A 385 13.70 -0.80 -2.54
C GLY A 385 12.88 -0.52 -1.27
N HIS A 386 11.60 -0.90 -1.26
CA HIS A 386 10.78 -0.86 -0.04
C HIS A 386 11.37 -1.75 1.04
N VAL A 387 11.74 -3.00 0.71
CA VAL A 387 12.33 -3.95 1.67
C VAL A 387 13.65 -3.42 2.24
N GLN A 388 14.50 -2.82 1.41
CA GLN A 388 15.71 -2.16 1.90
C GLN A 388 15.36 -1.09 2.93
N TYR A 389 14.41 -0.21 2.64
CA TYR A 389 14.00 0.80 3.60
C TYR A 389 13.46 0.18 4.89
N TYR A 390 12.72 -0.94 4.79
CA TYR A 390 12.23 -1.67 5.95
C TYR A 390 13.36 -2.19 6.84
N MET A 391 14.42 -2.70 6.23
CA MET A 391 15.60 -3.20 6.94
C MET A 391 16.46 -2.08 7.55
N GLN A 392 16.37 -0.85 7.04
CA GLN A 392 17.14 0.29 7.54
C GLN A 392 16.49 0.95 8.77
N TYR A 393 15.16 1.08 8.80
CA TYR A 393 14.46 1.70 9.94
C TYR A 393 14.08 0.72 11.06
N ALA A 394 14.46 -0.57 10.95
CA ALA A 394 13.89 -1.66 11.74
C ALA A 394 14.12 -1.48 13.25
N ASP A 395 15.20 -0.79 13.62
CA ASP A 395 15.55 -0.52 15.01
C ASP A 395 14.89 0.75 15.58
N GLN A 396 14.21 1.55 14.75
CA GLN A 396 13.42 2.69 15.21
C GLN A 396 12.22 2.23 16.05
N PRO A 397 11.70 3.08 16.95
CA PRO A 397 10.40 2.86 17.60
C PRO A 397 9.33 2.50 16.55
N HIS A 398 8.45 1.55 16.86
CA HIS A 398 7.47 1.03 15.91
C HIS A 398 6.66 2.14 15.22
N VAL A 399 6.24 3.17 15.98
CA VAL A 399 5.50 4.32 15.44
C VAL A 399 6.25 5.11 14.35
N PHE A 400 7.59 5.06 14.35
CA PHE A 400 8.46 5.73 13.37
C PHE A 400 8.87 4.86 12.17
N ARG A 401 8.48 3.58 12.14
CA ARG A 401 8.81 2.68 11.02
C ARG A 401 7.94 2.94 9.79
N LYS A 402 8.24 4.04 9.11
CA LYS A 402 7.64 4.49 7.85
C LYS A 402 8.61 5.37 7.08
N GLY A 403 8.31 5.64 5.82
CA GLY A 403 8.99 6.69 5.04
C GLY A 403 8.89 8.04 5.75
N ALA A 404 9.84 8.95 5.47
CA ALA A 404 9.79 10.32 6.04
C ALA A 404 8.47 11.04 5.69
N ASN A 405 7.96 10.79 4.49
CA ASN A 405 6.61 11.06 4.06
C ASN A 405 6.16 9.92 3.13
N PRO A 406 4.87 9.85 2.73
CA PRO A 406 4.40 8.80 1.82
C PRO A 406 5.04 8.84 0.43
N GLY A 407 5.54 9.99 -0.03
CA GLY A 407 6.16 10.12 -1.36
C GLY A 407 7.57 9.54 -1.48
N LYS A 408 8.18 9.09 -0.37
CA LYS A 408 9.46 8.38 -0.43
C LYS A 408 9.34 6.95 -0.97
N PHE A 409 8.12 6.46 -1.25
CA PHE A 409 7.85 5.10 -1.72
C PHE A 409 6.57 5.00 -2.55
#